data_AF-A0A510NAX2-F1
#
_entry.id   AF-A0A510NAX2-F1
#
_cell.length_a   1.000
_cell.length_b   1.000
_cell.length_c   1.000
_cell.angle_alpha   90.00
_cell.angle_beta   90.00
_cell.angle_gamma   90.00
#
_symmetry.space_group_name_H-M   'P 1'
#
loop_
_entity.id
_entity.type
_entity.pdbx_description
1 polymer ?
#
loop_
_entity_poly.entity_id
_entity_poly.type
_entity_poly.pdbx_seq_one_letter_code
_entity_poly.pdbx_strand_id
1 'polypeptide(L)'
;MSDPKPTRSQGDLAETLELLLDKGVVVNADIAVSVGDTELLGVELRAAIASFETAAEYGLDFPTGTDMERVTAAAGVDADDSKSVLERPDPPTTEGSE
;
A
#
# COMPACT_ATOMS: atom_id res chain seq x y z
N MET A 1 30.22 -23.12 20.42
CA MET A 1 30.08 -21.84 19.70
C MET A 1 28.60 -21.73 19.41
N SER A 2 27.88 -20.89 20.16
CA SER A 2 26.41 -20.83 20.09
C SER A 2 26.01 -19.92 18.93
N ASP A 3 25.24 -20.44 17.98
CA ASP A 3 24.70 -19.69 16.86
C ASP A 3 23.77 -18.56 17.33
N PRO A 4 23.78 -17.39 16.66
CA PRO A 4 22.87 -16.31 17.00
C PRO A 4 21.44 -16.72 16.63
N LYS A 5 20.58 -16.93 17.62
CA LYS A 5 19.16 -17.16 17.42
C LYS A 5 18.47 -15.81 17.18
N PRO A 6 17.77 -15.58 16.05
CA PRO A 6 17.07 -14.34 15.82
C PRO A 6 15.89 -14.25 16.80
N THR A 7 16.02 -13.39 17.80
CA THR A 7 14.94 -13.06 18.73
C THR A 7 14.03 -12.04 18.05
N ARG A 8 12.85 -12.47 17.58
CA ARG A 8 11.82 -11.54 17.09
C ARG A 8 11.18 -10.84 18.28
N SER A 9 11.61 -9.63 18.58
CA SER A 9 10.96 -8.75 19.53
C SER A 9 9.76 -8.09 18.85
N GLN A 10 8.56 -8.23 19.42
CA GLN A 10 7.28 -7.85 18.82
C GLN A 10 7.15 -6.35 18.45
N GLY A 11 8.01 -5.47 18.98
CA GLY A 11 8.11 -4.06 18.56
C GLY A 11 8.65 -3.87 17.14
N ASP A 12 9.42 -4.83 16.63
CA ASP A 12 10.09 -4.77 15.33
C ASP A 12 9.09 -4.84 14.16
N LEU A 13 8.01 -5.63 14.30
CA LEU A 13 7.08 -5.83 13.18
C LEU A 13 6.25 -4.58 12.89
N ALA A 14 5.78 -3.88 13.92
CA ALA A 14 4.98 -2.65 13.75
C ALA A 14 5.81 -1.55 13.09
N GLU A 15 7.02 -1.30 13.61
CA GLU A 15 7.96 -0.31 13.09
C GLU A 15 8.45 -0.68 11.67
N THR A 16 8.65 -1.98 11.40
CA THR A 16 8.94 -2.47 10.05
C THR A 16 7.75 -2.26 9.12
N LEU A 17 6.51 -2.55 9.55
CA LEU A 17 5.33 -2.35 8.71
C LEU A 17 5.17 -0.87 8.34
N GLU A 18 5.36 0.02 9.31
CA GLU A 18 5.28 1.46 9.12
C GLU A 18 6.34 1.94 8.11
N LEU A 19 7.58 1.46 8.23
CA LEU A 19 8.63 1.72 7.25
C LEU A 19 8.30 1.20 5.83
N LEU A 20 7.72 0.00 5.75
CA LEU A 20 7.30 -0.61 4.48
C LEU A 20 6.15 0.16 3.83
N LEU A 21 5.20 0.66 4.61
CA LEU A 21 4.07 1.44 4.10
C LEU A 21 4.51 2.82 3.62
N ASP A 22 5.39 3.50 4.37
CA ASP A 22 5.86 4.85 4.05
C ASP A 22 6.90 4.89 2.92
N LYS A 23 7.89 3.99 2.94
CA LYS A 23 9.02 4.02 2.00
C LYS A 23 8.92 2.99 0.89
N GLY A 24 8.16 1.92 1.10
CA GLY A 24 8.10 0.79 0.19
C GLY A 24 9.33 -0.13 0.27
N VAL A 25 9.18 -1.35 -0.26
CA VAL A 25 10.26 -2.33 -0.41
C VAL A 25 10.19 -3.02 -1.77
N VAL A 26 11.35 -3.33 -2.34
CA VAL A 26 11.46 -4.15 -3.54
C VAL A 26 11.89 -5.56 -3.16
N VAL A 27 11.11 -6.55 -3.55
CA VAL A 27 11.35 -7.98 -3.31
C VAL A 27 11.62 -8.65 -4.65
N ASN A 28 12.71 -9.42 -4.71
CA ASN A 28 13.00 -10.32 -5.83
C ASN A 28 12.71 -11.74 -5.35
N ALA A 29 11.95 -12.50 -6.14
CA ALA A 29 11.58 -13.87 -5.83
C ALA A 29 11.58 -14.72 -7.11
N ASP A 30 11.86 -16.00 -6.98
CA ASP A 30 11.80 -16.98 -8.06
C ASP A 30 10.77 -18.06 -7.71
N ILE A 31 9.97 -18.45 -8.71
CA ILE A 31 8.98 -19.51 -8.61
C ILE A 31 9.32 -20.60 -9.61
N ALA A 32 9.54 -21.81 -9.12
CA ALA A 32 9.73 -23.00 -9.95
C ALA A 32 8.49 -23.90 -9.89
N VAL A 33 7.98 -24.29 -11.06
CA VAL A 33 6.91 -25.28 -11.21
C VAL A 33 7.52 -26.57 -11.77
N SER A 34 7.44 -27.64 -10.99
CA SER A 34 8.05 -28.94 -11.31
C SER A 34 7.01 -30.05 -11.42
N VAL A 35 7.28 -31.03 -12.28
CA VAL A 35 6.47 -32.25 -12.42
C VAL A 35 7.40 -33.46 -12.37
N GLY A 36 7.22 -34.29 -11.35
CA GLY A 36 8.17 -35.37 -11.03
C GLY A 36 9.52 -34.78 -10.63
N ASP A 37 10.59 -35.28 -11.25
CA ASP A 37 11.97 -34.85 -10.99
C ASP A 37 12.45 -33.74 -11.94
N THR A 38 11.56 -33.21 -12.81
CA THR A 38 11.92 -32.20 -13.81
C THR A 38 11.23 -30.87 -13.52
N GLU A 39 12.02 -29.80 -13.52
CA GLU A 39 11.52 -28.43 -13.48
C GLU A 39 11.01 -28.02 -14.86
N LEU A 40 9.76 -27.56 -14.94
CA LEU A 40 9.11 -27.22 -16.21
C LEU A 40 9.12 -25.72 -16.49
N LEU A 41 8.93 -24.91 -15.46
CA LEU A 41 8.80 -23.47 -15.59
C LEU A 41 9.43 -22.78 -14.39
N GLY A 42 10.43 -21.94 -14.66
CA GLY A 42 10.93 -20.95 -13.72
C GLY A 42 10.36 -19.57 -14.05
N VAL A 43 9.88 -18.84 -13.06
CA VAL A 43 9.40 -17.46 -13.17
C VAL A 43 10.17 -16.60 -12.19
N GLU A 44 10.88 -15.58 -12.69
CA GLU A 44 11.49 -14.55 -11.86
C GLU A 44 10.48 -13.41 -11.66
N LEU A 45 10.21 -13.08 -10.39
CA LEU A 45 9.32 -12.04 -9.96
C LEU A 45 10.11 -10.92 -9.28
N ARG A 46 9.78 -9.68 -9.65
CA ARG A 46 10.19 -8.47 -8.92
C ARG A 46 8.94 -7.72 -8.53
N ALA A 47 8.71 -7.58 -7.24
CA ALA A 47 7.54 -6.93 -6.68
C ALA A 47 7.97 -5.73 -5.84
N ALA A 48 7.27 -4.60 -5.99
CA ALA A 48 7.35 -3.48 -5.06
C ALA A 48 6.11 -3.51 -4.16
N ILE A 49 6.31 -3.46 -2.84
CA ILE A 49 5.24 -3.37 -1.84
C ILE A 49 5.35 -2.00 -1.18
N ALA A 50 4.28 -1.22 -1.19
CA ALA A 50 4.19 0.10 -0.59
C ALA A 50 2.72 0.43 -0.28
N SER A 51 2.47 1.56 0.40
CA SER A 51 1.11 2.10 0.50
C SER A 51 0.56 2.50 -0.88
N PHE A 52 -0.77 2.65 -0.97
CA PHE A 52 -1.41 3.10 -2.21
C PHE A 52 -1.00 4.52 -2.60
N GLU A 53 -0.88 5.42 -1.62
CA GLU A 53 -0.44 6.80 -1.82
C GLU A 53 0.99 6.84 -2.37
N THR A 54 1.91 6.12 -1.72
CA THR A 54 3.31 5.99 -2.15
C THR A 54 3.38 5.38 -3.55
N ALA A 55 2.63 4.30 -3.83
CA ALA A 55 2.60 3.68 -5.15
C ALA A 55 2.10 4.64 -6.24
N ALA A 56 1.06 5.44 -5.95
CA ALA A 56 0.54 6.44 -6.87
C ALA A 56 1.54 7.58 -7.14
N GLU A 57 2.25 8.06 -6.10
CA GLU A 57 3.29 9.09 -6.22
C GLU A 57 4.43 8.65 -7.14
N TYR A 58 4.85 7.39 -7.05
CA TYR A 58 5.87 6.80 -7.91
C TYR A 58 5.36 6.38 -9.30
N GLY A 59 4.12 6.70 -9.65
CA GLY A 59 3.56 6.48 -10.98
C GLY A 59 3.29 5.01 -11.29
N LEU A 60 2.98 4.17 -10.29
CA LEU A 60 2.52 2.82 -10.53
C LEU A 60 1.08 2.86 -11.08
N ASP A 61 0.89 2.33 -12.30
CA ASP A 61 -0.45 2.14 -12.87
C ASP A 61 -1.20 1.03 -12.12
N PHE A 62 -2.36 1.37 -11.56
CA PHE A 62 -3.19 0.40 -10.88
C PHE A 62 -3.96 -0.46 -11.90
N PRO A 63 -3.89 -1.80 -11.79
CA PRO A 63 -4.58 -2.66 -12.73
C PRO A 63 -6.10 -2.41 -12.71
N THR A 64 -6.69 -2.32 -13.90
CA THR A 64 -8.15 -2.20 -14.09
C THR A 64 -8.79 -3.50 -13.62
N GLY A 65 -9.37 -3.49 -12.41
CA GLY A 65 -9.91 -4.69 -11.77
C GLY A 65 -9.64 -4.79 -10.26
N THR A 66 -8.83 -3.89 -9.69
CA THR A 66 -8.73 -3.74 -8.24
C THR A 66 -10.05 -3.22 -7.70
N ASP A 67 -10.79 -4.10 -7.02
CA ASP A 67 -12.06 -3.80 -6.37
C ASP A 67 -11.79 -2.94 -5.11
N MET A 68 -11.73 -1.62 -5.32
CA MET A 68 -11.38 -0.63 -4.28
C MET A 68 -12.32 -0.68 -3.07
N GLU A 69 -13.56 -1.17 -3.26
CA GLU A 69 -14.55 -1.36 -2.19
C GLU A 69 -14.12 -2.48 -1.22
N ARG A 70 -13.53 -3.56 -1.75
CA ARG A 70 -13.02 -4.66 -0.92
C ARG A 70 -11.72 -4.29 -0.20
N VAL A 71 -10.88 -3.47 -0.84
CA VAL A 71 -9.62 -2.98 -0.26
C VAL A 71 -9.90 -2.01 0.88
N THR A 72 -10.82 -1.07 0.71
CA THR A 72 -11.23 -0.12 1.77
C THR A 72 -11.89 -0.83 2.95
N ALA A 73 -12.75 -1.83 2.69
CA ALA A 73 -13.33 -2.66 3.75
C ALA A 73 -12.29 -3.48 4.52
N ALA A 74 -11.26 -4.01 3.84
CA ALA A 74 -10.18 -4.78 4.48
C ALA A 74 -9.16 -3.90 5.21
N ALA A 75 -8.94 -2.67 4.73
CA ALA A 75 -8.01 -1.71 5.33
C ALA A 75 -8.56 -1.01 6.58
N GLY A 76 -9.86 -1.19 6.89
CA GLY A 76 -10.47 -0.59 8.08
C GLY A 76 -10.47 0.93 8.06
N VAL A 77 -10.45 1.55 6.88
CA VAL A 77 -10.57 3.00 6.74
C VAL A 77 -12.05 3.34 6.91
N ASP A 78 -12.43 3.71 8.15
CA ASP A 78 -13.76 4.23 8.41
C ASP A 78 -14.00 5.46 7.52
N ALA A 79 -15.04 5.40 6.68
CA ALA A 79 -15.37 6.41 5.67
C ALA A 79 -15.87 7.76 6.26
N ASP A 80 -15.63 8.03 7.55
CA ASP A 80 -16.27 9.14 8.27
C ASP A 80 -15.43 10.45 8.26
N ASP A 81 -14.13 10.40 7.94
CA ASP A 81 -13.24 11.57 8.06
C ASP A 81 -13.31 12.60 6.91
N SER A 82 -14.14 12.35 5.87
CA SER A 82 -14.22 13.26 4.70
C SER A 82 -15.28 14.38 4.80
N LYS A 83 -15.96 14.59 5.94
CA LYS A 83 -17.08 15.55 6.03
C LYS A 83 -16.77 16.96 6.54
N SER A 84 -15.51 17.39 6.66
CA SER A 84 -15.21 18.76 7.15
C SER A 84 -14.73 19.77 6.08
N VAL A 85 -14.53 19.36 4.83
CA VAL A 85 -14.05 20.25 3.74
C VAL A 85 -15.14 20.46 2.69
N LEU A 86 -16.31 20.97 3.10
CA LEU A 86 -17.25 21.56 2.13
C LEU A 86 -18.12 22.68 2.73
N GLU A 87 -17.60 23.45 3.68
CA GLU A 87 -18.19 24.76 3.99
C GLU A 87 -17.33 25.82 3.30
N ARG A 88 -17.56 26.02 2.00
CA ARG A 88 -17.02 27.20 1.30
C ARG A 88 -17.82 28.39 1.84
N PRO A 89 -17.20 29.41 2.48
CA PRO A 89 -17.93 30.61 2.84
C PRO A 89 -18.51 31.26 1.58
N ASP A 90 -19.78 31.62 1.61
CA ASP A 90 -20.46 32.30 0.50
C ASP A 90 -19.68 33.54 0.06
N PRO A 91 -19.55 33.80 -1.26
CA PRO A 91 -18.91 35.01 -1.72
C PRO A 91 -19.73 36.23 -1.29
N PRO A 92 -19.10 37.34 -0.87
CA PRO A 92 -19.83 38.53 -0.47
C PRO A 92 -20.58 39.09 -1.67
N THR A 93 -21.90 39.13 -1.59
CA THR A 93 -22.75 39.86 -2.52
C THR A 93 -22.37 41.34 -2.43
N THR A 94 -21.68 41.86 -3.43
CA THR A 94 -21.54 43.31 -3.58
C THR A 94 -22.90 43.84 -4.02
N GLU A 95 -23.74 44.21 -3.05
CA GLU A 95 -24.88 45.07 -3.32
C GLU A 95 -24.34 46.42 -3.80
N GLY A 96 -24.50 46.67 -5.10
CA GLY A 96 -24.40 48.02 -5.63
C GLY A 96 -25.60 48.83 -5.16
N SER A 97 -25.35 49.94 -4.49
CA SER A 97 -26.32 51.03 -4.32
C SER A 97 -25.56 52.33 -4.05
N GLU A 98 -25.77 53.27 -5.00
CA GLU A 98 -25.60 54.74 -4.99
C GLU A 98 -24.22 55.39 -4.77
#